data_AF-A0A397AX03-F1
#
_entry.id   AF-A0A397AX03-F1
#
_cell.length_a   1.000
_cell.length_b   1.000
_cell.length_c   1.000
_cell.angle_alpha   90.00
_cell.angle_beta   90.00
_cell.angle_gamma   90.00
#
_symmetry.space_group_name_H-M   'P 1'
#
loop_
_entity.id
_entity.type
_entity.pdbx_description
1 polymer ?
#
loop_
_entity_poly.entity_id
_entity_poly.type
_entity_poly.pdbx_seq_one_letter_code
_entity_poly.pdbx_strand_id
1 'polypeptide(L)'
;MEFVLTLTPTTLRCTPSTPALSNQIDCSFDLIFPPQATQEAVFESVQTLLQAVRQGHNATIVTYGQTGTGKTHTMLGSMQESPSPATSRPGDDGRWVMLDSWGLMPRTLNHLVESCNFTNQPLSCAYVEIYNDKAFDLMADKKRQRPLALRERLDGVTDLPGLTTHAIASVDDAMRFLHRGYV
;
A
#
# COMPACT_ATOMS: atom_id res chain seq x y z
N MET A 1 33.15 6.01 -7.73
CA MET A 1 32.81 7.32 -7.15
C MET A 1 32.00 7.03 -5.92
N GLU A 2 32.53 7.41 -4.76
CA GLU A 2 31.83 7.24 -3.49
C GLU A 2 31.09 8.56 -3.20
N PHE A 3 29.87 8.46 -2.70
CA PHE A 3 29.06 9.61 -2.32
C PHE A 3 28.66 9.44 -0.86
N VAL A 4 28.74 10.53 -0.09
CA VAL A 4 28.25 10.57 1.28
C VAL A 4 26.83 11.14 1.24
N LEU A 5 25.88 10.36 1.75
CA LEU A 5 24.49 10.78 1.91
C LEU A 5 24.30 11.32 3.33
N THR A 6 23.75 12.52 3.45
CA THR A 6 23.32 13.10 4.72
C THR A 6 21.81 13.34 4.66
N LEU A 7 21.09 12.78 5.63
CA LEU A 7 19.63 12.88 5.73
C LEU A 7 19.26 13.83 6.88
N THR A 8 18.38 14.77 6.60
CA THR A 8 17.55 15.44 7.60
C THR A 8 16.09 14.99 7.41
N PRO A 9 15.13 15.38 8.27
CA PRO A 9 13.73 15.01 8.09
C PRO A 9 13.11 15.45 6.75
N THR A 10 13.69 16.42 6.05
CA THR A 10 13.15 17.02 4.82
C THR A 10 14.17 17.22 3.71
N THR A 11 15.46 16.99 3.97
CA THR A 11 16.54 17.23 2.98
C THR A 11 17.44 16.01 2.84
N LEU A 12 17.62 15.57 1.59
CA LEU A 12 18.63 14.60 1.17
C LEU A 12 19.79 15.37 0.54
N ARG A 13 20.96 15.31 1.18
CA ARG A 13 22.20 15.89 0.67
C ARG A 13 23.14 14.80 0.18
N CYS A 14 23.58 14.92 -1.07
CA CYS A 14 24.55 14.04 -1.70
C CYS A 14 25.85 14.81 -1.93
N THR A 15 26.90 14.43 -1.22
CA THR A 15 28.22 15.07 -1.30
C THR A 15 29.23 14.09 -1.93
N PRO A 16 29.92 14.45 -3.01
CA PRO A 16 30.95 13.59 -3.60
C PRO A 16 32.14 13.45 -2.63
N SER A 17 32.66 12.22 -2.48
CA SER A 17 33.82 11.96 -1.60
C SER A 17 35.12 12.59 -2.10
N THR A 18 35.16 13.04 -3.35
CA THR A 18 36.33 13.69 -3.97
C THR A 18 36.01 15.16 -4.26
N PRO A 19 36.72 16.13 -3.66
CA PRO A 19 36.43 17.57 -3.80
C PRO A 19 36.63 18.13 -5.21
N ALA A 20 37.21 17.35 -6.14
CA ALA A 20 37.38 17.72 -7.54
C ALA A 20 36.10 17.59 -8.40
N LEU A 21 35.04 16.95 -7.87
CA LEU A 21 33.74 16.83 -8.52
C LEU A 21 32.79 17.83 -7.85
N SER A 22 32.42 18.90 -8.55
CA SER A 22 31.97 20.14 -7.93
C SER A 22 30.48 20.27 -7.60
N ASN A 23 29.65 19.24 -7.73
CA ASN A 23 28.20 19.42 -7.57
C ASN A 23 27.65 18.57 -6.43
N GLN A 24 27.58 19.18 -5.24
CA GLN A 24 26.68 18.75 -4.18
C GLN A 24 25.23 18.83 -4.71
N ILE A 25 24.45 17.78 -4.45
CA ILE A 25 23.03 17.74 -4.82
C ILE A 25 22.21 17.74 -3.54
N ASP A 26 21.40 18.79 -3.36
CA ASP A 26 20.43 18.89 -2.27
C ASP A 26 19.02 18.70 -2.86
N CYS A 27 18.30 17.70 -2.37
CA CYS A 27 16.91 17.43 -2.72
C CYS A 27 16.02 17.69 -1.50
N SER A 28 14.91 18.39 -1.69
CA SER A 28 13.93 18.68 -0.63
C SER A 28 12.66 17.83 -0.82
N PHE A 29 12.15 17.31 0.28
CA PHE A 29 10.94 16.50 0.37
C PHE A 29 10.11 16.92 1.58
N ASP A 30 8.81 16.63 1.57
CA ASP A 30 7.94 16.90 2.71
C ASP A 30 8.29 16.04 3.93
N LEU A 31 8.64 14.77 3.68
CA LEU A 31 9.13 13.83 4.69
C LEU A 31 10.20 12.91 4.09
N ILE A 32 11.22 12.62 4.89
CA ILE A 32 12.25 11.63 4.63
C ILE A 32 12.27 10.61 5.76
N PHE A 33 12.08 9.35 5.42
CA PHE A 33 12.19 8.23 6.35
C PHE A 33 13.63 7.69 6.34
N PRO A 34 14.34 7.66 7.49
CA PRO A 34 15.65 7.04 7.56
C PRO A 34 15.53 5.50 7.43
N PRO A 35 16.64 4.78 7.18
CA PRO A 35 16.61 3.31 7.04
C PRO A 35 16.03 2.55 8.24
N GLN A 36 16.01 3.18 9.42
CA GLN A 36 15.47 2.62 10.66
C GLN A 36 13.97 2.90 10.86
N ALA A 37 13.34 3.66 9.95
CA ALA A 37 11.92 3.95 10.04
C ALA A 37 11.07 2.68 9.98
N THR A 38 10.10 2.60 10.87
CA THR A 38 9.17 1.47 10.94
C THR A 38 8.01 1.65 9.96
N GLN A 39 7.33 0.55 9.65
CA GLN A 39 6.10 0.60 8.85
C GLN A 39 5.00 1.42 9.52
N GLU A 40 4.99 1.43 10.85
CA GLU A 40 4.09 2.26 11.65
C GLU A 40 4.37 3.75 11.44
N ALA A 41 5.64 4.18 11.50
CA ALA A 41 5.99 5.58 11.23
C ALA A 41 5.59 6.03 9.81
N VAL A 42 5.74 5.15 8.81
CA VAL A 42 5.28 5.45 7.45
C VAL A 42 3.74 5.50 7.40
N PHE A 43 3.05 4.62 8.11
CA PHE A 43 1.59 4.61 8.20
C PHE A 43 1.02 5.87 8.89
N GLU A 44 1.66 6.34 9.96
CA GLU A 44 1.27 7.58 10.64
C GLU A 44 1.25 8.79 9.68
N SER A 45 2.23 8.86 8.77
CA SER A 45 2.31 9.94 7.79
C SER A 45 1.13 9.99 6.80
N VAL A 46 0.43 8.87 6.60
CA VAL A 46 -0.72 8.78 5.69
C VAL A 46 -2.08 8.89 6.40
N GLN A 47 -2.11 9.01 7.73
CA GLN A 47 -3.37 9.09 8.48
C GLN A 47 -4.24 10.29 8.05
N THR A 48 -3.64 11.42 7.69
CA THR A 48 -4.36 12.59 7.17
C THR A 48 -5.14 12.26 5.89
N LEU A 49 -4.60 11.37 5.04
CA LEU A 49 -5.31 10.89 3.85
C LEU A 49 -6.52 10.03 4.23
N LEU A 50 -6.39 9.18 5.25
CA LEU A 50 -7.52 8.36 5.74
C LEU A 50 -8.63 9.24 6.32
N GLN A 51 -8.29 10.32 7.02
CA GLN A 51 -9.27 11.30 7.47
C GLN A 51 -9.99 11.99 6.32
N ALA A 52 -9.26 12.38 5.26
CA ALA A 52 -9.87 12.96 4.06
C ALA A 52 -10.82 11.96 3.36
N VAL A 53 -10.44 10.68 3.27
CA VAL A 53 -11.32 9.62 2.75
C VAL A 53 -12.61 9.50 3.55
N ARG A 54 -12.51 9.56 4.88
CA ARG A 54 -13.70 9.55 5.76
C ARG A 54 -14.61 10.76 5.57
N GLN A 55 -14.09 11.88 5.09
CA GLN A 55 -14.84 13.09 4.76
C GLN A 55 -15.45 13.05 3.34
N GLY A 56 -15.25 11.96 2.60
CA GLY A 56 -15.78 11.79 1.25
C GLY A 56 -14.83 12.26 0.13
N HIS A 57 -13.54 12.45 0.43
CA HIS A 57 -12.53 12.76 -0.58
C HIS A 57 -11.86 11.50 -1.14
N ASN A 58 -11.47 11.55 -2.41
CA ASN A 58 -10.65 10.50 -2.99
C ASN A 58 -9.18 10.68 -2.55
N ALA A 59 -8.52 9.58 -2.22
CA ALA A 59 -7.08 9.56 -1.93
C ALA A 59 -6.40 8.47 -2.75
N THR A 60 -5.12 8.67 -3.09
CA THR A 60 -4.32 7.70 -3.83
C THR A 60 -2.90 7.71 -3.28
N ILE A 61 -2.39 6.51 -2.98
CA ILE A 61 -1.01 6.29 -2.54
C ILE A 61 -0.32 5.45 -3.61
N VAL A 62 0.81 5.93 -4.12
CA VAL A 62 1.64 5.22 -5.11
C VAL A 62 3.05 5.11 -4.57
N THR A 63 3.63 3.91 -4.60
CA THR A 63 5.03 3.70 -4.30
C THR A 63 5.83 3.52 -5.59
N TYR A 64 6.95 4.23 -5.71
CA TYR A 64 7.82 4.19 -6.89
C TYR A 64 9.28 4.08 -6.46
N GLY A 65 10.13 3.60 -7.38
CA GLY A 65 11.54 3.33 -7.11
C GLY A 65 12.07 2.14 -7.91
N GLN A 66 13.38 1.95 -7.92
CA GLN A 66 14.03 0.84 -8.63
C GLN A 66 13.57 -0.53 -8.07
N THR A 67 13.68 -1.60 -8.88
CA THR A 67 13.45 -2.96 -8.38
C THR A 67 14.38 -3.28 -7.21
N GLY A 68 13.84 -3.90 -6.16
CA GLY A 68 14.60 -4.22 -4.94
C GLY A 68 14.65 -3.13 -3.88
N THR A 69 14.15 -1.91 -4.13
CA THR A 69 14.20 -0.80 -3.15
C THR A 69 13.06 -0.81 -2.12
N GLY A 70 12.29 -1.89 -2.04
CA GLY A 70 11.25 -2.02 -1.01
C GLY A 70 9.85 -1.52 -1.35
N LYS A 71 9.50 -1.22 -2.62
CA LYS A 71 8.11 -0.82 -3.00
C LYS A 71 7.03 -1.78 -2.47
N THR A 72 7.24 -3.08 -2.68
CA THR A 72 6.36 -4.15 -2.20
C THR A 72 6.34 -4.21 -0.67
N HIS A 73 7.50 -4.03 -0.04
CA HIS A 73 7.61 -3.95 1.42
C HIS A 73 6.83 -2.76 1.97
N THR A 74 6.93 -1.56 1.40
CA THR A 74 6.15 -0.39 1.84
C THR A 74 4.63 -0.62 1.73
N MET A 75 4.16 -1.20 0.62
CA MET A 75 2.71 -1.42 0.41
C MET A 75 2.15 -2.59 1.20
N LEU A 76 2.78 -3.75 1.13
CA LEU A 76 2.25 -5.01 1.69
C LEU A 76 2.94 -5.40 3.01
N GLY A 77 4.19 -4.99 3.19
CA GLY A 77 5.03 -5.47 4.29
C GLY A 77 5.79 -6.74 3.93
N SER A 78 6.33 -7.40 4.94
CA SER A 78 7.06 -8.68 4.80
C SER A 78 6.12 -9.89 4.62
N MET A 79 5.12 -9.78 3.74
CA MET A 79 4.16 -10.86 3.46
C MET A 79 4.79 -12.15 2.91
N GLN A 80 6.06 -12.14 2.49
CA GLN A 80 6.82 -13.36 2.11
C GLN A 80 7.15 -14.26 3.31
N GLU A 81 7.16 -13.76 4.54
CA GLU A 81 7.10 -14.58 5.75
C GLU A 81 5.65 -15.00 6.01
N SER A 82 5.06 -15.59 4.98
CA SER A 82 3.65 -15.89 4.90
C SER A 82 3.14 -16.39 6.26
N PRO A 83 1.95 -15.96 6.67
CA PRO A 83 1.07 -16.85 7.39
C PRO A 83 0.98 -18.14 6.56
N SER A 84 1.74 -19.15 6.94
CA SER A 84 1.09 -20.44 7.05
C SER A 84 -0.21 -20.22 7.86
N PRO A 85 -1.24 -21.04 7.70
CA PRO A 85 -2.35 -21.04 8.64
C PRO A 85 -1.91 -21.14 10.13
N ALA A 86 -0.61 -21.37 10.41
CA ALA A 86 0.04 -21.33 11.70
C ALA A 86 0.88 -20.06 12.04
N THR A 87 1.23 -19.14 11.12
CA THR A 87 2.18 -18.02 11.40
C THR A 87 1.59 -16.61 11.34
N SER A 88 0.31 -16.44 10.98
CA SER A 88 -0.45 -15.23 11.36
C SER A 88 -1.80 -15.57 11.99
N ARG A 89 -1.79 -16.64 12.80
CA ARG A 89 -2.72 -16.79 13.92
C ARG A 89 -1.92 -16.66 15.23
N PRO A 90 -1.88 -15.48 15.87
CA PRO A 90 -1.35 -15.37 17.23
C PRO A 90 -2.42 -14.83 18.19
N GLY A 91 -3.62 -15.40 18.14
CA GLY A 91 -4.62 -15.32 19.20
C GLY A 91 -5.12 -16.73 19.48
N ASP A 92 -5.30 -17.10 20.75
CA ASP A 92 -5.91 -18.37 21.17
C ASP A 92 -7.30 -18.60 20.53
N ASP A 93 -7.90 -17.56 19.93
CA ASP A 93 -9.22 -17.53 19.30
C ASP A 93 -9.21 -17.57 17.76
N GLY A 94 -8.05 -17.55 17.11
CA GLY A 94 -7.92 -17.67 15.65
C GLY A 94 -8.13 -16.38 14.84
N ARG A 95 -8.05 -15.20 15.47
CA ARG A 95 -8.14 -13.88 14.81
C ARG A 95 -6.80 -13.38 14.28
N TRP A 96 -6.84 -12.49 13.28
CA TRP A 96 -5.65 -11.76 12.81
C TRP A 96 -5.24 -10.70 13.83
N VAL A 97 -3.94 -10.63 14.11
CA VAL A 97 -3.33 -9.60 14.95
C VAL A 97 -2.42 -8.75 14.06
N MET A 98 -2.50 -7.43 14.21
CA MET A 98 -1.65 -6.51 13.47
C MET A 98 -0.17 -6.76 13.84
N LEU A 99 0.67 -7.01 12.83
CA LEU A 99 2.10 -7.22 13.01
C LEU A 99 2.86 -5.95 12.66
N ASP A 100 3.99 -5.72 13.33
CA ASP A 100 4.87 -4.58 13.04
C ASP A 100 5.34 -4.53 11.59
N SER A 101 5.45 -5.71 10.95
CA SER A 101 5.86 -5.87 9.56
C SER A 101 4.78 -5.50 8.54
N TRP A 102 3.52 -5.30 8.93
CA TRP A 102 2.44 -4.94 8.02
C TRP A 102 2.72 -3.61 7.31
N GLY A 103 2.59 -3.60 5.99
CA GLY A 103 2.73 -2.39 5.19
C GLY A 103 1.51 -1.47 5.25
N LEU A 104 1.52 -0.46 4.38
CA LEU A 104 0.45 0.54 4.29
C LEU A 104 -0.92 -0.07 4.01
N MET A 105 -1.01 -1.02 3.08
CA MET A 105 -2.27 -1.60 2.62
C MET A 105 -3.02 -2.36 3.72
N PRO A 106 -2.43 -3.37 4.41
CA PRO A 106 -3.13 -4.05 5.50
C PRO A 106 -3.45 -3.12 6.69
N ARG A 107 -2.55 -2.20 7.06
CA ARG A 107 -2.82 -1.21 8.14
C ARG A 107 -3.97 -0.27 7.78
N THR A 108 -4.02 0.19 6.54
CA THR A 108 -5.09 1.05 6.02
C THR A 108 -6.43 0.33 6.05
N LEU A 109 -6.50 -0.92 5.57
CA LEU A 109 -7.74 -1.69 5.61
C LEU A 109 -8.20 -1.95 7.05
N ASN A 110 -7.29 -2.32 7.95
CA ASN A 110 -7.61 -2.49 9.37
C ASN A 110 -8.25 -1.22 9.95
N HIS A 111 -7.59 -0.08 9.76
CA HIS A 111 -8.06 1.21 10.25
C HIS A 111 -9.43 1.63 9.65
N LEU A 112 -9.64 1.39 8.35
CA LEU A 112 -10.90 1.70 7.68
C LEU A 112 -12.04 0.77 8.12
N VAL A 113 -11.79 -0.51 8.30
CA VAL A 113 -12.81 -1.45 8.79
C VAL A 113 -13.27 -1.08 10.20
N GLU A 114 -12.33 -0.86 11.12
CA GLU A 114 -12.63 -0.40 12.47
C GLU A 114 -13.46 0.88 12.41
N SER A 115 -12.99 1.86 11.65
CA SER A 115 -13.65 3.14 11.41
C SER A 115 -15.10 3.03 10.89
N CYS A 116 -15.32 2.18 9.89
CA CYS A 116 -16.61 1.99 9.22
C CYS A 116 -17.60 1.20 10.10
N ASN A 117 -17.11 0.27 10.92
CA ASN A 117 -17.94 -0.45 11.88
C ASN A 117 -18.55 0.50 12.93
N PHE A 118 -17.82 1.53 13.35
CA PHE A 118 -18.35 2.56 14.24
C PHE A 118 -19.41 3.46 13.57
N THR A 119 -19.28 3.72 12.27
CA THR A 119 -20.22 4.60 11.52
C THR A 119 -21.33 3.85 10.78
N ASN A 120 -21.33 2.51 10.86
CA ASN A 120 -22.24 1.62 10.12
C ASN A 120 -22.26 1.89 8.61
N GLN A 121 -21.11 2.21 8.04
CA GLN A 121 -20.94 2.46 6.60
C GLN A 121 -20.39 1.22 5.90
N PRO A 122 -20.95 0.81 4.74
CA PRO A 122 -20.45 -0.35 4.02
C PRO A 122 -19.07 -0.06 3.40
N LEU A 123 -18.13 -0.98 3.61
CA LEU A 123 -16.82 -0.97 2.95
C LEU A 123 -16.77 -2.06 1.88
N SER A 124 -16.23 -1.72 0.71
CA SER A 124 -15.97 -2.70 -0.35
C SER A 124 -14.59 -2.48 -0.95
N CYS A 125 -13.98 -3.56 -1.42
CA CYS A 125 -12.65 -3.55 -2.04
C CYS A 125 -12.67 -4.30 -3.37
N ALA A 126 -11.85 -3.82 -4.30
CA ALA A 126 -11.52 -4.49 -5.55
C ALA A 126 -10.00 -4.52 -5.69
N TYR A 127 -9.46 -5.54 -6.35
CA TYR A 127 -8.02 -5.73 -6.50
C TYR A 127 -7.70 -5.95 -7.98
N VAL A 128 -6.91 -5.03 -8.55
CA VAL A 128 -6.58 -4.98 -9.97
C VAL A 128 -5.08 -5.06 -10.15
N GLU A 129 -4.64 -5.87 -11.11
CA GLU A 129 -3.29 -5.83 -11.64
C GLU A 129 -3.27 -5.10 -12.98
N ILE A 130 -2.31 -4.18 -13.17
CA ILE A 130 -2.05 -3.56 -14.46
C ILE A 130 -0.76 -4.17 -15.01
N TYR A 131 -0.87 -4.94 -16.08
CA TYR A 131 0.26 -5.60 -16.73
C TYR A 131 0.19 -5.40 -18.24
N ASN A 132 1.27 -4.87 -18.82
CA ASN A 132 1.37 -4.59 -20.26
C ASN A 132 0.17 -3.79 -20.80
N ASP A 133 -0.13 -2.67 -20.13
CA ASP A 133 -1.22 -1.74 -20.48
C ASP A 133 -2.63 -2.38 -20.46
N LYS A 134 -2.78 -3.46 -19.70
CA LYS A 134 -4.04 -4.18 -19.54
C LYS A 134 -4.37 -4.36 -18.06
N ALA A 135 -5.61 -4.12 -17.69
CA ALA A 135 -6.12 -4.34 -16.34
C ALA A 135 -6.65 -5.77 -16.20
N PHE A 136 -6.32 -6.44 -15.10
CA PHE A 136 -6.79 -7.79 -14.77
C PHE A 136 -7.40 -7.80 -13.37
N ASP A 137 -8.56 -8.43 -13.22
CA ASP A 137 -9.19 -8.64 -11.93
C ASP A 137 -8.48 -9.76 -11.16
N LEU A 138 -7.74 -9.42 -10.10
CA LEU A 138 -7.02 -10.38 -9.26
C LEU A 138 -7.95 -11.26 -8.41
N MET A 139 -9.23 -10.88 -8.28
CA MET A 139 -10.23 -11.64 -7.55
C MET A 139 -10.99 -12.62 -8.47
N ALA A 140 -10.90 -12.47 -9.78
CA ALA A 140 -11.50 -13.40 -10.74
C ALA A 140 -10.80 -14.77 -10.76
N ASP A 141 -11.49 -15.79 -11.29
CA ASP A 141 -10.88 -17.09 -11.53
C ASP A 141 -9.71 -16.94 -12.53
N LYS A 142 -8.49 -17.29 -12.09
CA LYS A 142 -7.26 -17.23 -12.91
C LYS A 142 -7.41 -17.95 -14.25
N LYS A 143 -8.21 -19.02 -14.33
CA LYS A 143 -8.45 -19.76 -15.59
C LYS A 143 -9.33 -19.01 -16.58
N ARG A 144 -10.06 -17.99 -16.13
CA ARG A 144 -11.03 -17.22 -16.94
C ARG A 144 -10.69 -15.74 -16.99
N GLN A 145 -9.55 -15.33 -16.45
CA GLN A 145 -9.11 -13.93 -16.47
C GLN A 145 -8.97 -13.43 -17.91
N ARG A 146 -9.64 -12.31 -18.18
CA ARG A 146 -9.52 -11.55 -19.43
C ARG A 146 -9.19 -10.11 -19.06
N PRO A 147 -8.45 -9.40 -19.93
CA PRO A 147 -8.24 -7.97 -19.75
C PRO A 147 -9.59 -7.24 -19.61
N LEU A 148 -9.72 -6.43 -18.56
CA LEU A 148 -10.82 -5.51 -18.39
C LEU A 148 -10.61 -4.29 -19.26
N ALA A 149 -11.69 -3.82 -19.89
CA ALA A 149 -11.66 -2.58 -20.65
C ALA A 149 -11.83 -1.38 -19.69
N LEU A 150 -10.87 -0.47 -19.72
CA LEU A 150 -11.01 0.83 -19.07
C LEU A 150 -12.05 1.65 -19.84
N ARG A 151 -13.02 2.26 -19.15
CA ARG A 151 -13.95 3.20 -19.78
C ARG A 151 -14.04 4.47 -18.96
N GLU A 152 -14.11 5.60 -19.65
CA GLU A 152 -14.33 6.89 -19.02
C GLU A 152 -15.80 7.23 -19.12
N ARG A 153 -16.43 7.52 -17.98
CA ARG A 153 -17.81 8.00 -17.93
C ARG A 153 -17.86 9.49 -18.26
N LEU A 154 -19.05 9.98 -18.60
CA LEU A 154 -19.28 11.38 -19.00
C LEU A 154 -19.00 12.41 -17.88
N ASP A 155 -18.99 11.94 -16.63
CA ASP A 155 -18.64 12.72 -15.44
C ASP A 155 -17.12 12.77 -15.18
N GLY A 156 -16.31 12.16 -16.05
CA GLY A 156 -14.85 12.04 -15.90
C GLY A 156 -14.41 10.91 -14.97
N VAL A 157 -15.36 10.11 -14.44
CA VAL A 157 -15.03 8.98 -13.57
C VAL A 157 -14.69 7.76 -14.42
N THR A 158 -13.50 7.21 -14.23
CA THR A 158 -13.08 5.97 -14.88
C THR A 158 -13.77 4.76 -14.24
N ASP A 159 -14.26 3.83 -15.06
CA ASP A 159 -14.80 2.54 -14.65
C ASP A 159 -14.04 1.38 -15.32
N LEU A 160 -14.14 0.21 -14.68
CA LEU A 160 -13.61 -1.06 -15.16
C LEU A 160 -14.75 -2.08 -15.13
N PRO A 161 -15.56 -2.20 -16.20
CA PRO A 161 -16.71 -3.08 -16.18
C PRO A 161 -16.29 -4.54 -16.09
N GLY A 162 -16.96 -5.28 -15.21
CA GLY A 162 -16.62 -6.67 -14.90
C GLY A 162 -15.58 -6.82 -13.78
N LEU A 163 -15.10 -5.72 -13.18
CA LEU A 163 -14.29 -5.78 -11.97
C LEU A 163 -15.11 -6.29 -10.79
N THR A 164 -14.63 -7.35 -10.13
CA THR A 164 -15.26 -7.91 -8.95
C THR A 164 -14.99 -7.05 -7.72
N THR A 165 -16.06 -6.59 -7.08
CA THR A 165 -16.03 -5.93 -5.77
C THR A 165 -16.46 -6.89 -4.66
N HIS A 166 -15.71 -6.89 -3.56
CA HIS A 166 -15.98 -7.69 -2.37
C HIS A 166 -16.36 -6.78 -1.20
N ALA A 167 -17.46 -7.08 -0.53
CA ALA A 167 -17.82 -6.43 0.73
C ALA A 167 -16.87 -6.88 1.84
N ILE A 168 -16.41 -5.92 2.65
CA ILE A 168 -15.50 -6.16 3.77
C ILE A 168 -16.21 -5.74 5.05
N ALA A 169 -16.58 -6.71 5.89
CA ALA A 169 -17.30 -6.48 7.14
C ALA A 169 -16.40 -6.57 8.38
N SER A 170 -15.22 -7.19 8.24
CA SER A 170 -14.31 -7.44 9.36
C SER A 170 -12.85 -7.37 8.92
N VAL A 171 -11.96 -7.23 9.89
CA VAL A 171 -10.51 -7.27 9.68
C VAL A 171 -10.10 -8.62 9.08
N ASP A 172 -10.72 -9.71 9.56
CA ASP A 172 -10.55 -11.05 8.99
C ASP A 172 -10.88 -11.11 7.49
N ASP A 173 -11.98 -10.48 7.06
CA ASP A 173 -12.36 -10.45 5.65
C ASP A 173 -11.38 -9.62 4.83
N ALA A 174 -10.90 -8.50 5.38
CA ALA A 174 -9.88 -7.67 4.75
C ALA A 174 -8.57 -8.44 4.52
N MET A 175 -8.10 -9.16 5.53
CA MET A 175 -6.85 -9.92 5.44
C MET A 175 -7.00 -11.13 4.50
N ARG A 176 -8.13 -11.83 4.52
CA ARG A 176 -8.44 -12.88 3.53
C ARG A 176 -8.48 -12.34 2.11
N PHE A 177 -9.08 -11.16 1.92
CA PHE A 177 -9.15 -10.48 0.63
C PHE A 177 -7.74 -10.18 0.09
N LEU A 178 -6.88 -9.58 0.92
CA LEU A 178 -5.49 -9.30 0.55
C LEU A 178 -4.70 -10.56 0.22
N HIS A 179 -4.80 -11.58 1.06
CA HIS A 179 -4.11 -12.85 0.85
C HIS A 179 -4.55 -13.52 -0.46
N ARG A 180 -5.85 -13.51 -0.78
CA ARG A 180 -6.37 -14.10 -2.01
C ARG A 180 -5.87 -13.38 -3.27
N GLY A 181 -5.76 -12.05 -3.25
CA GLY A 181 -5.27 -11.30 -4.42
C GLY A 181 -3.75 -11.36 -4.58
N TYR A 182 -3.00 -11.66 -3.51
CA TYR A 182 -1.55 -11.79 -3.57
C TYR A 182 -1.08 -13.16 -4.08
N VAL A 183 -1.79 -14.25 -3.74
CA VAL A 183 -1.43 -15.64 -4.06
C VAL A 183 -1.97 -16.07 -5.42
#